data_AF-A0A0D9QKP3-F1
#
_entry.id   AF-A0A0D9QKP3-F1
#
_cell.length_a   1.000
_cell.length_b   1.000
_cell.length_c   1.000
_cell.angle_alpha   90.00
_cell.angle_beta   90.00
_cell.angle_gamma   90.00
#
_symmetry.space_group_name_H-M   'P 1'
#
loop_
_entity.id
_entity.type
_entity.pdbx_description
1 polymer ?
#
loop_
_entity_poly.entity_id
_entity_poly.type
_entity_poly.pdbx_seq_one_letter_code
_entity_poly.pdbx_strand_id
1 'polypeptide(L)'
;MKLTKLFPNWDGDLSEKKKNIEISCNLNLSTCYNKNKDFPNAIAHASKVLKIEKNNVKALYKLGVANMHFGFLEVARENLYKAASLSPNNVEIRNSYDACLNKLKEARKRDKLTFGGMFDKGILYEEKKSSAK
;
A
#
# COMPACT_ATOMS: atom_id res chain seq x y z
N MET A 1 3.66 44.73 15.28
CA MET A 1 2.18 44.53 15.39
C MET A 1 1.88 43.15 14.80
N LYS A 2 1.54 42.14 15.62
CA LYS A 2 1.26 40.79 15.09
C LYS A 2 -0.07 40.84 14.33
N LEU A 3 -0.05 40.52 13.03
CA LEU A 3 -1.22 40.45 12.13
C LEU A 3 -2.33 39.52 12.65
N THR A 4 -2.02 38.68 13.63
CA THR A 4 -2.93 37.75 14.31
C THR A 4 -4.08 38.41 15.07
N LYS A 5 -4.05 39.74 15.31
CA LYS A 5 -5.15 40.46 16.00
C LYS A 5 -6.28 40.93 15.08
N LEU A 6 -6.08 40.98 13.75
CA LEU A 6 -7.13 41.44 12.81
C LEU A 6 -7.93 40.31 12.15
N PHE A 7 -7.43 39.07 12.12
CA PHE A 7 -8.14 37.94 11.50
C PHE A 7 -7.91 36.64 12.30
N PRO A 8 -8.61 36.44 13.43
CA PRO A 8 -8.35 35.30 14.32
C PRO A 8 -8.62 33.92 13.69
N ASN A 9 -9.38 33.86 12.59
CA ASN A 9 -9.89 32.62 11.99
C ASN A 9 -9.39 32.35 10.56
N TRP A 10 -8.59 33.24 9.96
CA TRP A 10 -8.14 33.09 8.57
C TRP A 10 -7.07 32.01 8.41
N ASP A 11 -6.17 31.88 9.39
CA ASP A 11 -5.08 30.90 9.32
C ASP A 11 -5.58 29.46 9.40
N GLY A 12 -6.65 29.20 10.17
CA GLY A 12 -7.25 27.87 10.32
C GLY A 12 -8.02 27.41 9.08
N ASP A 13 -8.88 28.28 8.53
CA ASP A 13 -9.67 27.98 7.33
C ASP A 13 -8.78 27.78 6.09
N LEU A 14 -7.74 28.61 5.93
CA LEU A 14 -6.78 28.47 4.84
C LEU A 14 -5.96 27.17 4.95
N SER A 15 -5.57 26.79 6.17
CA SER A 15 -4.85 25.55 6.43
C SER A 15 -5.69 24.31 6.08
N GLU A 16 -6.97 24.29 6.45
CA GLU A 16 -7.86 23.16 6.13
C GLU A 16 -8.14 23.08 4.62
N LYS A 17 -8.33 24.23 3.95
CA LYS A 17 -8.45 24.28 2.48
C LYS A 17 -7.22 23.73 1.79
N LYS A 18 -6.02 24.14 2.22
CA LYS A 18 -4.75 23.63 1.69
C LYS A 18 -4.66 22.11 1.87
N LYS A 19 -4.98 21.61 3.06
CA LYS A 19 -4.99 20.17 3.37
C LYS A 19 -5.94 19.40 2.46
N ASN A 20 -7.16 19.88 2.27
CA ASN A 20 -8.16 19.23 1.41
C ASN A 20 -7.72 19.18 -0.06
N ILE A 21 -7.11 20.26 -0.56
CA ILE A 21 -6.53 20.30 -1.90
C ILE A 21 -5.39 19.29 -2.02
N GLU A 22 -4.49 19.24 -1.04
CA GLU A 22 -3.37 18.29 -1.01
C GLU A 22 -3.86 16.84 -1.03
N ILE A 23 -4.87 16.50 -0.23
CA ILE A 23 -5.50 15.18 -0.22
C ILE A 23 -6.07 14.85 -1.61
N SER A 24 -6.86 15.75 -2.18
CA SER A 24 -7.52 15.54 -3.47
C SER A 24 -6.49 15.32 -4.60
N CYS A 25 -5.47 16.18 -4.69
CA CYS A 25 -4.43 16.08 -5.70
C CYS A 25 -3.63 14.77 -5.57
N ASN A 26 -3.23 14.39 -4.36
CA ASN A 26 -2.47 13.15 -4.15
C ASN A 26 -3.32 11.90 -4.42
N LEU A 27 -4.63 11.89 -4.08
CA LEU A 27 -5.53 10.80 -4.44
C LEU A 27 -5.69 10.65 -5.96
N ASN A 28 -5.80 11.76 -6.68
CA ASN A 28 -5.91 11.75 -8.15
C ASN A 28 -4.61 11.28 -8.80
N LEU A 29 -3.45 11.79 -8.35
CA LEU A 29 -2.14 11.33 -8.82
C LEU A 29 -1.96 9.84 -8.58
N SER A 30 -2.24 9.35 -7.37
CA SER A 30 -2.16 7.91 -7.06
C SER A 30 -3.07 7.07 -7.97
N THR A 31 -4.24 7.60 -8.34
CA THR A 31 -5.15 6.93 -9.30
C THR A 31 -4.53 6.87 -10.70
N CYS A 32 -3.99 7.98 -11.20
CA CYS A 32 -3.35 8.03 -12.51
C CYS A 32 -2.14 7.08 -12.59
N TYR A 33 -1.28 7.11 -11.57
CA TYR A 33 -0.12 6.22 -11.51
C TYR A 33 -0.50 4.74 -11.43
N ASN A 34 -1.55 4.38 -10.67
CA ASN A 34 -2.09 3.02 -10.66
C ASN A 34 -2.55 2.59 -12.07
N LYS A 35 -3.29 3.46 -12.78
CA LYS A 35 -3.75 3.18 -14.15
C LYS A 35 -2.59 3.03 -15.13
N ASN A 36 -1.53 3.81 -14.96
CA ASN A 36 -0.31 3.76 -15.77
C ASN A 36 0.65 2.65 -15.35
N LYS A 37 0.29 1.82 -14.36
CA LYS A 37 1.13 0.75 -13.78
C LYS A 37 2.45 1.23 -13.18
N ASP A 38 2.54 2.52 -12.86
CA ASP A 38 3.65 3.10 -12.10
C ASP A 38 3.35 3.00 -10.60
N PHE A 39 3.50 1.80 -10.08
CA PHE A 39 3.15 1.50 -8.70
C PHE A 39 3.99 2.24 -7.65
N PRO A 40 5.31 2.45 -7.83
CA PRO A 40 6.11 3.23 -6.87
C PRO A 40 5.56 4.64 -6.65
N ASN A 41 5.20 5.37 -7.71
CA ASN A 41 4.62 6.70 -7.57
C ASN A 41 3.19 6.64 -7.00
N ALA A 42 2.41 5.63 -7.36
CA ALA A 42 1.08 5.42 -6.78
C ALA A 42 1.12 5.22 -5.25
N ILE A 43 2.10 4.43 -4.78
CA ILE A 43 2.39 4.19 -3.36
C ILE A 43 2.80 5.49 -2.67
N ALA A 44 3.73 6.24 -3.26
CA ALA A 44 4.23 7.48 -2.68
C ALA A 44 3.11 8.50 -2.45
N HIS A 45 2.24 8.72 -3.44
CA HIS A 45 1.14 9.68 -3.35
C HIS A 45 0.03 9.22 -2.40
N ALA A 46 -0.37 7.95 -2.40
CA ALA A 46 -1.34 7.45 -1.43
C ALA A 46 -0.81 7.53 0.01
N SER A 47 0.48 7.26 0.22
CA SER A 47 1.14 7.36 1.52
C SER A 47 1.16 8.79 2.06
N LYS A 48 1.31 9.80 1.19
CA LYS A 48 1.21 11.21 1.59
C LYS A 48 -0.17 11.53 2.17
N VAL A 49 -1.24 11.05 1.54
CA VAL A 49 -2.61 11.22 2.05
C VAL A 49 -2.76 10.57 3.43
N LEU A 50 -2.21 9.37 3.64
CA LEU A 50 -2.31 8.68 4.94
C LEU A 50 -1.51 9.34 6.06
N LYS A 51 -0.48 10.13 5.75
CA LYS A 51 0.21 10.96 6.75
C LYS A 51 -0.68 12.08 7.28
N ILE A 52 -1.58 12.59 6.44
CA ILE A 52 -2.56 13.63 6.77
C ILE A 52 -3.80 13.01 7.43
N GLU A 53 -4.36 11.97 6.80
CA GLU A 53 -5.56 11.28 7.20
C GLU A 53 -5.34 9.76 7.25
N LYS A 54 -4.91 9.27 8.42
CA LYS A 54 -4.51 7.87 8.65
C LYS A 54 -5.58 6.82 8.31
N ASN A 55 -6.85 7.24 8.26
CA ASN A 55 -8.01 6.37 8.02
C ASN A 55 -8.75 6.74 6.72
N ASN A 56 -8.11 7.47 5.80
CA ASN A 56 -8.73 7.79 4.52
C ASN A 56 -8.91 6.52 3.67
N VAL A 57 -10.16 6.08 3.51
CA VAL A 57 -10.52 4.83 2.82
C VAL A 57 -10.01 4.79 1.38
N LYS A 58 -10.10 5.92 0.65
CA LYS A 58 -9.64 6.01 -0.74
C LYS A 58 -8.13 5.83 -0.83
N ALA A 59 -7.37 6.42 0.09
CA ALA A 59 -5.92 6.29 0.12
C ALA A 59 -5.48 4.87 0.51
N LEU A 60 -6.10 4.28 1.54
CA LEU A 60 -5.85 2.88 1.93
C LEU A 60 -6.12 1.92 0.77
N TYR A 61 -7.25 2.09 0.09
CA TYR A 61 -7.60 1.28 -1.08
C TYR A 61 -6.55 1.42 -2.20
N LYS A 62 -6.22 2.65 -2.61
CA LYS A 62 -5.26 2.91 -3.69
C LYS A 62 -3.85 2.41 -3.36
N LEU A 63 -3.42 2.56 -2.09
CA LEU A 63 -2.15 2.04 -1.60
C LEU A 63 -2.14 0.50 -1.61
N GLY A 64 -3.23 -0.11 -1.18
CA GLY A 64 -3.42 -1.55 -1.20
C GLY A 64 -3.33 -2.13 -2.61
N VAL A 65 -4.05 -1.55 -3.56
CA VAL A 65 -4.01 -1.95 -4.98
C VAL A 65 -2.59 -1.78 -5.55
N ALA A 66 -1.94 -0.64 -5.32
CA ALA A 66 -0.60 -0.39 -5.83
C ALA A 66 0.43 -1.40 -5.29
N ASN A 67 0.43 -1.65 -3.97
CA ASN A 67 1.32 -2.64 -3.35
C ASN A 67 1.03 -4.06 -3.84
N MET A 68 -0.24 -4.42 -4.05
CA MET A 68 -0.63 -5.73 -4.56
C MET A 68 -0.03 -5.98 -5.96
N HIS A 69 -0.06 -4.97 -6.83
CA HIS A 69 0.51 -5.08 -8.16
C HIS A 69 2.04 -4.97 -8.18
N PHE A 70 2.63 -4.22 -7.25
CA PHE A 70 4.08 -4.11 -7.13
C PHE A 70 4.73 -5.37 -6.52
N GLY A 71 3.95 -6.19 -5.81
CA GLY A 71 4.40 -7.47 -5.23
C GLY A 71 4.50 -7.48 -3.70
N PHE A 72 4.24 -6.35 -3.03
CA PHE A 72 4.19 -6.27 -1.57
C PHE A 72 2.83 -6.76 -1.04
N LEU A 73 2.58 -8.06 -1.18
CA LEU A 73 1.27 -8.67 -0.92
C LEU A 73 0.81 -8.57 0.55
N GLU A 74 1.70 -8.72 1.53
CA GLU A 74 1.32 -8.62 2.95
C GLU A 74 0.94 -7.16 3.32
N VAL A 75 1.70 -6.18 2.84
CA VAL A 75 1.38 -4.75 3.03
C VAL A 75 0.07 -4.39 2.31
N ALA A 76 -0.15 -4.94 1.12
CA ALA A 76 -1.39 -4.74 0.38
C ALA A 76 -2.60 -5.30 1.15
N ARG A 77 -2.47 -6.51 1.71
CA ARG A 77 -3.50 -7.17 2.52
C ARG A 77 -3.90 -6.30 3.71
N GLU A 78 -2.94 -5.76 4.46
CA GLU A 78 -3.21 -4.91 5.63
C GLU A 78 -3.97 -3.64 5.27
N ASN A 79 -3.54 -2.95 4.20
CA ASN A 79 -4.20 -1.74 3.73
C ASN A 79 -5.62 -2.00 3.22
N LEU A 80 -5.81 -3.06 2.44
CA LEU A 80 -7.11 -3.44 1.90
C LEU A 80 -8.07 -3.95 2.99
N TYR A 81 -7.56 -4.70 3.97
CA TYR A 81 -8.34 -5.11 5.13
C TYR A 81 -8.84 -3.88 5.90
N LYS A 82 -7.95 -2.94 6.22
CA LYS A 82 -8.33 -1.70 6.92
C LYS A 82 -9.35 -0.89 6.12
N ALA A 83 -9.18 -0.79 4.80
CA ALA A 83 -10.15 -0.12 3.94
C ALA A 83 -11.52 -0.81 3.96
N ALA A 84 -11.55 -2.15 3.91
CA ALA A 84 -12.78 -2.93 3.97
C ALA A 84 -13.48 -2.81 5.33
N SER A 85 -12.73 -2.80 6.44
CA SER A 85 -13.29 -2.59 7.78
C SER A 85 -13.92 -1.21 7.94
N LEU A 86 -13.34 -0.17 7.33
CA LEU A 86 -13.87 1.19 7.38
C LEU A 86 -15.02 1.43 6.40
N SER A 87 -15.14 0.61 5.34
CA SER A 87 -16.19 0.73 4.33
C SER A 87 -16.73 -0.66 3.94
N PRO A 88 -17.46 -1.33 4.85
CA PRO A 88 -17.86 -2.72 4.67
C PRO A 88 -18.79 -2.94 3.46
N ASN A 89 -19.52 -1.90 3.05
CA ASN A 89 -20.46 -1.96 1.93
C ASN A 89 -19.81 -1.72 0.57
N ASN A 90 -18.51 -1.39 0.52
CA ASN A 90 -17.81 -1.14 -0.73
C ASN A 90 -17.36 -2.46 -1.38
N VAL A 91 -18.08 -2.86 -2.43
CA VAL A 91 -17.84 -4.09 -3.19
C VAL A 91 -16.47 -4.09 -3.88
N GLU A 92 -16.02 -2.94 -4.40
CA GLU A 92 -14.73 -2.81 -5.09
C GLU A 92 -13.55 -3.10 -4.14
N ILE A 93 -13.62 -2.56 -2.92
CA ILE A 93 -12.60 -2.80 -1.89
C ILE A 93 -12.58 -4.27 -1.49
N ARG A 94 -13.75 -4.88 -1.28
CA ARG A 94 -13.86 -6.30 -0.93
C ARG A 94 -13.27 -7.20 -2.01
N ASN A 95 -13.66 -6.99 -3.27
CA ASN A 95 -13.14 -7.75 -4.40
C ASN A 95 -11.61 -7.63 -4.51
N SER A 96 -11.06 -6.43 -4.26
CA SER A 96 -9.62 -6.21 -4.29
C SER A 96 -8.91 -6.90 -3.13
N TYR A 97 -9.51 -6.92 -1.94
CA TYR A 97 -9.01 -7.67 -0.79
C TYR A 97 -8.97 -9.17 -1.07
N ASP A 98 -10.04 -9.73 -1.62
CA ASP A 98 -10.12 -11.15 -1.99
C ASP A 98 -9.08 -11.51 -3.07
N ALA A 99 -8.90 -10.64 -4.07
CA ALA A 99 -7.85 -10.80 -5.08
C ALA A 99 -6.44 -10.81 -4.47
N CYS A 100 -6.20 -9.97 -3.45
CA CYS A 100 -4.95 -9.94 -2.71
C CYS A 100 -4.72 -11.25 -1.94
N LEU A 101 -5.74 -11.77 -1.25
CA LEU A 101 -5.65 -13.05 -0.53
C LEU A 101 -5.36 -14.23 -1.47
N ASN A 102 -5.97 -14.25 -2.65
CA ASN A 102 -5.71 -15.28 -3.66
C ASN A 102 -4.25 -15.23 -4.14
N LYS A 103 -3.75 -14.05 -4.51
CA LYS A 103 -2.33 -13.87 -4.88
C LYS A 103 -1.37 -14.33 -3.79
N LEU A 104 -1.71 -14.05 -2.53
CA LEU A 104 -0.91 -14.41 -1.38
C LEU A 104 -0.89 -15.92 -1.12
N LYS A 105 -2.03 -16.59 -1.31
CA LYS A 105 -2.14 -18.05 -1.28
C LYS A 105 -1.31 -18.70 -2.39
N GLU A 106 -1.36 -18.16 -3.60
CA GLU A 106 -0.57 -18.64 -4.74
C GLU A 106 0.94 -18.47 -4.51
N ALA A 107 1.36 -17.31 -3.99
CA ALA A 107 2.75 -17.05 -3.64
C ALA A 107 3.25 -18.07 -2.60
N ARG A 108 2.51 -18.25 -1.50
CA ARG A 108 2.86 -19.24 -0.46
C ARG A 108 2.90 -20.68 -1.00
N LYS A 109 2.00 -21.05 -1.91
CA LYS A 109 2.03 -22.36 -2.56
C LYS A 109 3.29 -22.53 -3.41
N ARG A 110 3.66 -21.50 -4.19
CA ARG A 110 4.88 -21.50 -5.00
C ARG A 110 6.13 -21.60 -4.14
N ASP A 111 6.19 -20.84 -3.06
CA ASP A 111 7.31 -20.87 -2.13
C ASP A 111 7.41 -22.26 -1.47
N LYS A 112 6.29 -22.83 -1.02
CA LYS A 112 6.28 -24.19 -0.46
C LYS A 112 6.77 -25.24 -1.47
N LEU A 113 6.39 -25.14 -2.73
CA LEU A 113 6.85 -26.08 -3.77
C LEU A 113 8.35 -25.90 -4.05
N THR A 114 8.82 -24.66 -4.13
CA THR A 114 10.21 -24.33 -4.46
C THR A 114 11.15 -24.72 -3.33
N PHE A 115 10.83 -24.31 -2.09
CA PHE A 115 11.70 -24.52 -0.93
C PHE A 115 11.41 -25.83 -0.19
N GLY A 116 10.19 -26.36 -0.25
CA GLY A 116 9.86 -27.66 0.34
C GLY A 116 10.59 -28.82 -0.35
N GLY A 117 10.69 -28.78 -1.69
CA GLY A 117 11.49 -29.76 -2.45
C GLY A 117 13.00 -29.55 -2.34
N MET A 118 13.46 -28.36 -1.94
CA MET A 118 14.88 -28.09 -1.64
C MET A 118 15.31 -28.73 -0.33
N PHE A 119 14.43 -28.78 0.68
CA PHE A 119 14.74 -29.43 1.97
C PHE A 119 14.86 -30.95 1.82
N ASP A 120 14.00 -31.56 0.99
CA ASP A 120 14.07 -32.98 0.66
C ASP A 120 15.32 -33.36 -0.16
N LYS A 121 15.95 -32.39 -0.84
CA LYS A 121 17.14 -32.63 -1.68
C LYS A 121 18.48 -32.26 -1.03
N GLY A 122 18.51 -31.73 0.19
CA GLY A 122 19.78 -31.54 0.93
C GLY A 122 20.84 -30.66 0.27
N ILE A 123 20.51 -29.87 -0.75
CA ILE A 123 21.47 -29.01 -1.45
C ILE A 123 21.43 -27.64 -0.79
N LEU A 124 22.48 -27.32 0.00
CA LEU A 124 23.11 -25.99 0.03
C LEU A 124 24.31 -25.85 1.01
N TYR A 125 24.82 -26.92 1.66
CA TYR A 125 25.97 -26.80 2.58
C TYR A 125 27.14 -27.79 2.38
N GLU A 126 27.18 -28.57 1.29
CA GLU A 126 28.32 -29.49 1.05
C GLU A 126 29.38 -28.96 0.07
N GLU A 127 29.11 -27.93 -0.74
CA GLU A 127 30.07 -27.48 -1.77
C GLU A 127 31.27 -26.66 -1.26
N LYS A 128 31.31 -26.26 0.03
CA LYS A 128 32.43 -25.47 0.58
C LYS A 128 33.46 -26.24 1.40
N LYS A 129 33.31 -27.55 1.59
CA LYS A 129 34.31 -28.37 2.32
C LYS A 129 35.10 -29.36 1.45
N SER A 130 34.70 -29.59 0.20
CA SER A 130 35.37 -30.55 -0.69
C SER A 130 36.41 -29.93 -1.64
N SER A 131 36.50 -28.60 -1.71
CA SER A 131 37.41 -27.85 -2.59
C SER A 131 38.63 -27.24 -1.87
N ALA A 132 38.86 -27.61 -0.61
CA ALA A 132 40.10 -27.33 0.12
C ALA A 132 40.80 -28.66 0.46
N LYS A 133 41.46 -29.24 -0.52
CA LYS A 133 42.52 -30.24 -0.33
C LYS A 133 43.74 -29.79 -1.12
#